data_AF-A0A383A7L4-F1
#
_entry.id   AF-A0A383A7L4-F1
#
_cell.length_a   1.000
_cell.length_b   1.000
_cell.length_c   1.000
_cell.angle_alpha   90.00
_cell.angle_beta   90.00
_cell.angle_gamma   90.00
#
_symmetry.space_group_name_H-M   'P 1'
#
loop_
_entity.id
_entity.type
_entity.pdbx_description
1 polymer ?
#
loop_
_entity_poly.entity_id
_entity_poly.type
_entity_poly.pdbx_seq_one_letter_code
_entity_poly.pdbx_strand_id
1 'polypeptide(L)'
;MGIRVLFIYPNTYGMNMVPPAIAFLSALLKKDNHTVELFDSTYYDVSYGVNSEGIKADQLNVVPFDMGSRGIRMKTTDWKTDLLNQVERFAPDLIALSSTEDMWDLALKLLSPLEQYI
;
A
#
# COMPACT_ATOMS: atom_id res chain seq x y z
N MET A 1 25.67 -5.97 9.13
CA MET A 1 24.58 -5.95 10.11
C MET A 1 23.38 -5.39 9.38
N GLY A 2 22.32 -6.18 9.20
CA GLY A 2 21.14 -5.77 8.44
C GLY A 2 20.23 -4.84 9.23
N ILE A 3 19.31 -4.18 8.53
CA ILE A 3 18.23 -3.38 9.13
C ILE A 3 16.88 -3.86 8.59
N ARG A 4 15.79 -3.48 9.26
CA ARG A 4 14.41 -3.76 8.88
C ARG A 4 13.82 -2.54 8.16
N VAL A 5 13.44 -2.72 6.91
CA VAL A 5 12.87 -1.68 6.06
C VAL A 5 11.40 -1.99 5.79
N LEU A 6 10.51 -1.10 6.22
CA LEU A 6 9.10 -1.16 5.86
C LEU A 6 8.85 -0.24 4.67
N PHE A 7 8.47 -0.80 3.53
CA PHE A 7 7.99 -0.01 2.40
C PHE A 7 6.50 0.28 2.54
N ILE A 8 6.09 1.50 2.21
CA ILE A 8 4.69 1.90 2.07
C ILE A 8 4.43 2.24 0.60
N TYR A 9 3.45 1.56 0.01
CA TYR A 9 2.96 1.86 -1.33
C TYR A 9 1.58 2.52 -1.25
N PRO A 10 1.51 3.86 -1.35
CA PRO A 10 0.23 4.56 -1.47
C PRO A 10 -0.35 4.28 -2.86
N ASN A 11 -1.52 3.67 -2.85
CA ASN A 11 -2.28 3.38 -4.04
C ASN A 11 -3.78 3.33 -3.73
N THR A 12 -4.60 3.64 -4.73
CA THR A 12 -6.05 3.64 -4.60
C THR A 12 -6.65 2.27 -4.95
N TYR A 13 -7.81 2.00 -4.38
CA TYR A 13 -8.50 0.73 -4.59
C TYR A 13 -8.79 0.46 -6.08
N GLY A 14 -8.48 -0.76 -6.53
CA GLY A 14 -8.72 -1.20 -7.91
C GLY A 14 -7.64 -0.81 -8.93
N MET A 15 -6.67 0.03 -8.53
CA MET A 15 -5.51 0.37 -9.37
C MET A 15 -4.44 -0.71 -9.23
N ASN A 16 -4.56 -1.84 -9.92
CA ASN A 16 -3.67 -3.00 -9.78
C ASN A 16 -2.26 -2.82 -10.42
N MET A 17 -1.64 -1.66 -10.23
CA MET A 17 -0.28 -1.40 -10.65
C MET A 17 0.70 -2.01 -9.64
N VAL A 18 1.65 -2.81 -10.13
CA VAL A 18 2.76 -3.29 -9.30
C VAL A 18 3.76 -2.15 -9.13
N PRO A 19 4.33 -1.90 -7.94
CA PRO A 19 5.38 -0.88 -7.75
C PRO A 19 6.77 -1.43 -8.10
N PRO A 20 7.30 -1.26 -9.34
CA PRO A 20 8.56 -1.87 -9.75
C PRO A 20 9.77 -1.33 -8.97
N ALA A 21 9.73 -0.06 -8.57
CA ALA A 21 10.81 0.57 -7.79
C ALA A 21 10.97 -0.10 -6.41
N ILE A 22 9.86 -0.32 -5.71
CA ILE A 22 9.85 -1.05 -4.43
C ILE A 22 10.32 -2.49 -4.63
N ALA A 23 9.85 -3.18 -5.68
CA ALA A 23 10.26 -4.55 -5.97
C ALA A 23 11.79 -4.65 -6.19
N PHE A 24 12.35 -3.72 -6.97
CA PHE A 24 13.78 -3.65 -7.25
C PHE A 24 14.59 -3.36 -5.98
N LEU A 25 14.22 -2.34 -5.20
CA LEU A 25 14.90 -1.99 -3.95
C LEU A 25 14.78 -3.10 -2.91
N SER A 26 13.63 -3.76 -2.80
CA SER A 26 13.43 -4.91 -1.92
C SER A 26 14.41 -6.05 -2.25
N ALA A 27 14.62 -6.34 -3.55
CA ALA A 27 15.55 -7.37 -3.98
C ALA A 27 17.00 -7.03 -3.61
N LEU A 28 17.41 -5.77 -3.80
CA LEU A 28 18.75 -5.31 -3.43
C LEU A 28 18.98 -5.37 -1.92
N LEU A 29 18.02 -4.87 -1.13
CA LEU A 29 18.10 -4.89 0.33
C LEU A 29 18.17 -6.32 0.88
N LYS A 30 17.36 -7.23 0.36
CA LYS A 30 17.41 -8.66 0.74
C LYS A 30 18.75 -9.29 0.39
N LYS A 31 19.34 -8.95 -0.76
CA LYS A 31 20.67 -9.43 -1.17
C LYS A 31 21.77 -8.98 -0.20
N ASP A 32 21.65 -7.79 0.37
CA ASP A 32 22.59 -7.22 1.35
C ASP A 32 22.23 -7.56 2.81
N ASN A 33 21.45 -8.64 3.03
CA ASN A 33 21.04 -9.15 4.35
C ASN A 33 20.16 -8.19 5.17
N HIS A 34 19.36 -7.34 4.52
CA HIS A 34 18.31 -6.56 5.17
C HIS A 34 16.96 -7.30 5.13
N THR A 35 16.13 -7.06 6.13
CA THR A 35 14.76 -7.60 6.18
C THR A 35 13.80 -6.56 5.66
N VAL A 36 12.85 -6.96 4.82
CA VAL A 36 11.93 -6.02 4.15
C VAL A 36 10.50 -6.52 4.24
N GLU A 37 9.59 -5.62 4.62
CA GLU A 37 8.13 -5.80 4.50
C GLU A 37 7.52 -4.69 3.64
N LEU A 38 6.31 -4.94 3.12
CA LEU A 38 5.54 -3.99 2.32
C LEU A 38 4.15 -3.82 2.95
N PHE A 39 3.76 -2.56 3.16
CA PHE A 39 2.37 -2.16 3.35
C PHE A 39 1.83 -1.60 2.04
N ASP A 40 0.86 -2.29 1.45
CA ASP A 40 0.25 -1.94 0.16
C ASP A 40 -1.21 -1.53 0.40
N SER A 41 -1.56 -0.27 0.09
CA SER A 41 -2.91 0.24 0.31
C SER A 41 -3.90 -0.11 -0.82
N THR A 42 -3.47 -0.80 -1.88
CA THR A 42 -4.29 -1.13 -3.08
C THR A 42 -5.58 -1.87 -2.74
N TYR A 43 -5.61 -2.65 -1.66
CA TYR A 43 -6.78 -3.46 -1.28
C TYR A 43 -7.59 -2.89 -0.12
N TYR A 44 -7.28 -1.67 0.33
CA TYR A 44 -7.97 -0.99 1.41
C TYR A 44 -8.92 0.09 0.89
N ASP A 45 -10.05 0.28 1.57
CA ASP A 45 -10.82 1.52 1.41
C ASP A 45 -10.12 2.65 2.18
N VAL A 46 -9.29 3.40 1.47
CA VAL A 46 -8.60 4.56 2.03
C VAL A 46 -9.41 5.84 1.89
N SER A 47 -10.64 5.82 1.36
CA SER A 47 -11.50 7.01 1.13
C SER A 47 -10.69 8.23 0.65
N TYR A 48 -9.82 8.01 -0.34
CA TYR A 48 -8.93 8.99 -0.91
C TYR A 48 -9.06 8.93 -2.43
N GLY A 49 -9.55 10.02 -3.02
CA GLY A 49 -9.86 10.05 -4.44
C GLY A 49 -11.04 9.12 -4.77
N VAL A 50 -11.99 9.66 -5.51
CA VAL A 50 -13.08 8.96 -6.16
C VAL A 50 -12.79 7.47 -6.42
N ASN A 51 -13.63 6.60 -5.86
CA ASN A 51 -13.75 5.18 -6.19
C ASN A 51 -13.66 4.99 -7.72
N SER A 52 -12.47 4.69 -8.23
CA SER A 52 -12.24 4.56 -9.67
C SER A 52 -12.93 3.32 -10.24
N GLU A 53 -13.39 2.41 -9.38
CA GLU A 53 -14.31 1.32 -9.73
C GLU A 53 -15.79 1.70 -9.56
N GLY A 54 -16.13 2.54 -8.57
CA GLY A 54 -17.50 3.01 -8.35
C GLY A 54 -18.02 3.90 -9.48
N ILE A 55 -17.17 4.73 -10.07
CA ILE A 55 -17.57 5.60 -11.21
C ILE A 55 -17.54 4.86 -12.55
N LYS A 56 -16.77 3.77 -12.69
CA LYS A 56 -16.72 2.99 -13.95
C LYS A 56 -17.85 1.97 -14.09
N ALA A 57 -18.47 1.55 -12.98
CA ALA A 57 -19.67 0.71 -13.01
C ALA A 57 -20.90 1.48 -13.55
N ASP A 58 -21.02 2.77 -13.25
CA ASP A 58 -22.13 3.61 -13.71
C ASP A 58 -22.01 4.06 -15.18
N GLN A 59 -20.82 3.97 -15.78
CA GLN A 59 -20.56 4.43 -17.16
C GLN A 59 -20.62 3.34 -18.24
N LEU A 60 -21.01 2.10 -17.91
CA LEU A 60 -21.16 0.97 -18.87
C LEU A 60 -19.90 0.65 -19.71
N ASN A 61 -18.73 1.16 -19.34
CA ASN A 61 -17.52 1.11 -20.20
C ASN A 61 -16.59 -0.08 -19.93
N VAL A 62 -16.91 -0.96 -18.97
CA VAL A 62 -16.06 -2.11 -18.65
C VAL A 62 -16.91 -3.32 -18.30
N VAL A 63 -16.58 -4.47 -18.91
CA VAL A 63 -17.15 -5.76 -18.53
C VAL A 63 -16.82 -6.02 -17.06
N PRO A 64 -17.81 -6.35 -16.20
CA PRO A 64 -17.57 -6.62 -14.78
C PRO A 64 -16.55 -7.76 -14.64
N PHE A 65 -15.41 -7.45 -14.01
CA PHE A 65 -14.36 -8.41 -13.75
C PHE A 65 -14.59 -9.04 -12.38
N ASP A 66 -14.89 -10.34 -12.35
CA ASP A 66 -15.15 -11.07 -11.11
C ASP A 66 -13.84 -11.32 -10.33
N MET A 67 -13.49 -10.36 -9.46
CA MET A 67 -12.35 -10.43 -8.53
C MET A 67 -12.51 -11.55 -7.47
N GLY A 68 -13.76 -11.94 -7.17
CA GLY A 68 -14.08 -12.98 -6.19
C GLY A 68 -13.60 -14.36 -6.62
N SER A 69 -13.67 -14.66 -7.92
CA SER A 69 -13.19 -15.91 -8.52
C SER A 69 -11.68 -16.14 -8.35
N ARG A 70 -10.89 -15.10 -8.07
CA ARG A 70 -9.42 -15.14 -7.89
C ARG A 70 -8.96 -14.95 -6.44
N GLY A 71 -9.89 -14.92 -5.47
CA GLY A 71 -9.58 -14.73 -4.05
C GLY A 71 -9.15 -13.31 -3.69
N ILE A 72 -9.28 -12.35 -4.61
CA ILE A 72 -9.00 -10.93 -4.35
C ILE A 72 -10.26 -10.34 -3.71
N ARG A 73 -10.22 -10.18 -2.40
CA ARG A 73 -11.28 -9.52 -1.63
C ARG A 73 -10.72 -8.23 -1.05
N MET A 74 -11.52 -7.17 -1.16
CA MET A 74 -11.26 -5.93 -0.43
C MET A 74 -11.04 -6.27 1.05
N LYS A 75 -9.99 -5.71 1.65
CA LYS A 75 -9.78 -5.86 3.09
C LYS A 75 -10.89 -5.09 3.80
N THR A 76 -11.63 -5.78 4.66
CA THR A 76 -12.65 -5.19 5.52
C THR A 76 -12.07 -4.61 6.80
N THR A 77 -10.77 -4.81 7.04
CA THR A 77 -10.05 -4.26 8.17
C THR A 77 -9.66 -2.81 7.92
N ASP A 78 -9.63 -2.02 8.99
CA ASP A 78 -9.19 -0.63 8.93
C ASP A 78 -7.70 -0.55 8.60
N TRP A 79 -7.37 0.19 7.53
CA TRP A 79 -5.99 0.31 7.03
C TRP A 79 -5.05 0.91 8.06
N LYS A 80 -5.54 1.85 8.87
CA LYS A 80 -4.75 2.55 9.89
C LYS A 80 -4.34 1.58 11.00
N THR A 81 -5.30 0.79 11.48
CA THR A 81 -5.08 -0.25 12.48
C THR A 81 -4.09 -1.30 11.98
N ASP A 82 -4.26 -1.77 10.73
CA ASP A 82 -3.35 -2.75 10.15
C ASP A 82 -1.92 -2.21 9.96
N LEU A 83 -1.78 -0.94 9.54
CA LEU A 83 -0.48 -0.29 9.40
C LEU A 83 0.23 -0.19 10.75
N LEU A 84 -0.47 0.29 11.78
CA LEU A 84 0.09 0.40 13.14
C LEU A 84 0.50 -0.96 13.70
N ASN A 85 -0.37 -1.97 13.58
CA ASN A 85 -0.06 -3.34 13.99
C ASN A 85 1.16 -3.90 13.26
N GLN A 86 1.31 -3.59 11.97
CA GLN A 86 2.49 -4.01 11.21
C GLN A 86 3.75 -3.30 11.69
N VAL A 87 3.71 -1.99 11.94
CA VAL A 87 4.84 -1.23 12.47
C VAL A 87 5.26 -1.75 13.84
N GLU A 88 4.32 -2.00 14.75
CA GLU A 88 4.62 -2.55 16.08
C GLU A 88 5.21 -3.96 16.01
N ARG A 89 4.63 -4.85 15.19
CA ARG A 89 5.12 -6.21 15.00
C ARG A 89 6.50 -6.24 14.36
N PHE A 90 6.69 -5.47 13.30
CA PHE A 90 7.88 -5.50 12.47
C PHE A 90 9.03 -4.69 13.09
N ALA A 91 8.69 -3.64 13.85
CA ALA A 91 9.62 -2.68 14.46
C ALA A 91 10.68 -2.19 13.46
N PRO A 92 10.30 -1.55 12.34
CA PRO A 92 11.23 -1.14 11.30
C PRO A 92 12.27 -0.15 11.81
N ASP A 93 13.50 -0.27 11.32
CA ASP A 93 14.56 0.72 11.55
C ASP A 93 14.48 1.85 10.50
N LEU A 94 13.83 1.59 9.36
CA LEU A 94 13.53 2.57 8.31
C LEU A 94 12.13 2.34 7.74
N ILE A 95 11.35 3.41 7.62
CA ILE A 95 10.10 3.43 6.85
C ILE A 95 10.36 4.23 5.58
N ALA A 96 10.09 3.63 4.41
CA ALA A 96 10.30 4.25 3.12
C ALA A 96 9.01 4.22 2.30
N LEU A 97 8.63 5.35 1.72
CA LEU A 97 7.40 5.47 0.95
C LEU A 97 7.72 5.83 -0.50
N SER A 98 7.05 5.19 -1.46
CA SER A 98 7.18 5.50 -2.89
C SER A 98 5.93 6.23 -3.37
N SER A 99 5.99 7.56 -3.47
CA SER A 99 4.89 8.38 -4.00
C SER A 99 5.25 8.97 -5.35
N THR A 100 4.31 8.91 -6.28
CA THR A 100 4.24 9.83 -7.42
C THR A 100 3.49 11.10 -7.01
N GLU A 101 3.52 12.14 -7.85
CA GLU A 101 2.91 13.44 -7.56
C GLU A 101 1.40 13.34 -7.26
N ASP A 102 0.67 12.52 -8.01
CA ASP A 102 -0.77 12.30 -7.86
C ASP A 102 -1.16 11.53 -6.59
N MET A 103 -0.21 10.78 -6.01
CA MET A 103 -0.39 10.02 -4.78
C MET A 103 0.09 10.77 -3.53
N TRP A 104 0.54 12.02 -3.67
CA TRP A 104 1.17 12.79 -2.59
C TRP A 104 0.27 12.94 -1.35
N ASP A 105 -0.99 13.38 -1.50
CA ASP A 105 -1.84 13.57 -0.32
C ASP A 105 -2.26 12.22 0.30
N LEU A 106 -2.33 11.13 -0.48
CA LEU A 106 -2.53 9.78 0.05
C LEU A 106 -1.31 9.33 0.87
N ALA A 107 -0.10 9.60 0.36
CA ALA A 107 1.12 9.32 1.07
C ALA A 107 1.13 10.04 2.43
N LEU A 108 0.81 11.34 2.47
CA LEU A 108 0.69 12.10 3.71
C LEU A 108 -0.38 11.51 4.65
N LYS A 109 -1.54 11.12 4.10
CA LYS A 109 -2.61 10.47 4.87
C LYS A 109 -2.14 9.17 5.51
N LEU A 110 -1.41 8.32 4.78
CA LEU A 110 -0.86 7.06 5.29
C LEU A 110 0.26 7.27 6.31
N LEU A 111 1.03 8.36 6.20
CA LEU A 111 2.08 8.69 7.16
C LEU A 111 1.54 9.31 8.45
N SER A 112 0.39 9.99 8.41
CA SER A 112 -0.17 10.67 9.60
C SER A 112 -0.30 9.81 10.87
N PRO A 113 -0.68 8.51 10.82
CA PRO A 113 -0.72 7.67 12.01
C PRO A 113 0.67 7.35 12.57
N LEU A 114 1.71 7.48 11.75
CA LEU A 114 3.08 7.09 12.08
C LEU A 114 3.87 8.21 12.75
N GLU A 115 3.32 9.43 12.83
CA GLU A 115 3.94 10.58 13.51
C GLU A 115 4.34 10.27 14.95
N GLN A 116 3.63 9.37 15.63
CA GLN A 116 3.96 8.96 17.00
C GLN A 116 5.28 8.15 17.11
N TYR A 117 5.86 7.68 16.00
CA TYR A 117 7.10 6.92 15.95
C TYR A 117 8.30 7.74 15.43
N ILE A 118 8.10 9.01 15.08
CA ILE A 118 9.11 9.94 14.54
C ILE A 118 9.45 10.98 15.61
#